data_AF-A0A086LSP0-F1
#
_entry.id   AF-A0A086LSP0-F1
#
_cell.length_a   1.000
_cell.length_b   1.000
_cell.length_c   1.000
_cell.angle_alpha   90.00
_cell.angle_beta   90.00
_cell.angle_gamma   90.00
#
_symmetry.space_group_name_H-M   'P 1'
#
loop_
_entity.id
_entity.type
_entity.pdbx_description
1 polymer ?
#
loop_
_entity_poly.entity_id
_entity_poly.type
_entity_poly.pdbx_seq_one_letter_code
_entity_poly.pdbx_strand_id
1 'polypeptide(L)'
;MEKVNLLFLEVDQYFFVEIRHFRYERVDFMELQKKVENGSVSTAHLNFWFLRYKFVNPSNPLFAHPNAGFSFGEYLSERLTALVVQLVEVSPSTWIVIMALALLVRPVLEFGPRDTVKFFLGLAGVLAFCTALLYLYVSRLLSKLWPGSAAVANHIQNVTKPGYHGGPGEVPIEAFDPVVKNNAFCALIQGTKAVNCQENLFLLGARGPKVMQTVIQLLIFVHVVTIACLAKMMLSGHSQHVIFEPMGYWTGYVPLVIVTVSLSVFPLITAMFSIFTSVGYFADNEALRRSTERIQRRKLARYHQILVFLQHKSNIFFARQRNNIQDEIGRAKRVYESLSADTKRGYQDIFQAFSINGKEPRISLSNVFLMMKAFELDKRVPDCRRKINEWMAILDTDKKGELVFPQFVTLVQYLIQDDAPEMKNRALEEQRLNDLFNAIDADGDGFVTMEELLDQLQGIRPPVWTNEATELMADIAGGRYGELVRPQQLFAWVHATEEQARTLLPQGHEPHH
;
A
#
# COMPACT_ATOMS: atom_id res chain seq x y z
N MET A 1 1.88 22.81 3.47
CA MET A 1 1.91 21.42 2.98
C MET A 1 0.61 20.66 3.26
N GLU A 2 -0.52 21.34 3.46
CA GLU A 2 -1.82 20.69 3.79
C GLU A 2 -2.85 20.78 2.65
N LYS A 3 -2.54 21.51 1.57
CA LYS A 3 -3.42 21.67 0.39
C LYS A 3 -3.12 20.71 -0.77
N VAL A 4 -2.15 19.81 -0.61
CA VAL A 4 -1.85 18.76 -1.62
C VAL A 4 -2.71 17.50 -1.40
N ASN A 5 -3.32 17.34 -0.22
CA ASN A 5 -4.20 16.20 0.09
C ASN A 5 -5.63 16.32 -0.47
N LEU A 6 -6.03 17.48 -0.99
CA LEU A 6 -7.39 17.69 -1.51
C LEU A 6 -7.52 17.48 -3.03
N LEU A 7 -6.41 17.28 -3.75
CA LEU A 7 -6.41 16.88 -5.16
C LEU A 7 -6.50 15.36 -5.37
N PHE A 8 -6.53 14.57 -4.28
CA PHE A 8 -6.72 13.12 -4.32
C PHE A 8 -8.18 12.67 -4.41
N LEU A 9 -9.15 13.59 -4.47
CA LEU A 9 -10.58 13.30 -4.50
C LEU A 9 -11.21 13.27 -5.90
N GLU A 10 -10.42 13.40 -6.98
CA GLU A 10 -10.87 13.29 -8.38
C GLU A 10 -10.09 12.19 -9.15
N VAL A 11 -9.60 11.18 -8.43
CA VAL A 11 -8.82 10.03 -8.95
C VAL A 11 -9.71 8.77 -9.04
N ASP A 12 -11.01 8.93 -9.26
CA ASP A 12 -11.96 7.80 -9.24
C ASP A 12 -11.66 6.75 -10.33
N GLN A 13 -11.10 7.14 -11.47
CA GLN A 13 -10.86 6.21 -12.58
C GLN A 13 -9.60 5.34 -12.43
N TYR A 14 -8.58 5.83 -11.72
CA TYR A 14 -7.36 5.05 -11.40
C TYR A 14 -7.61 4.09 -10.22
N PHE A 15 -8.45 4.51 -9.28
CA PHE A 15 -8.89 3.70 -8.16
C PHE A 15 -9.57 2.39 -8.63
N PHE A 16 -10.34 2.41 -9.72
CA PHE A 16 -11.05 1.22 -10.23
C PHE A 16 -10.15 0.07 -10.70
N VAL A 17 -8.97 0.34 -11.28
CA VAL A 17 -8.05 -0.72 -11.74
C VAL A 17 -7.30 -1.32 -10.56
N GLU A 18 -6.85 -0.46 -9.64
CA GLU A 18 -6.18 -0.85 -8.41
C GLU A 18 -7.09 -1.71 -7.51
N ILE A 19 -8.36 -1.30 -7.36
CA ILE A 19 -9.39 -2.07 -6.65
C ILE A 19 -9.62 -3.45 -7.31
N ARG A 20 -9.56 -3.55 -8.65
CA ARG A 20 -9.80 -4.83 -9.34
C ARG A 20 -8.68 -5.82 -9.07
N HIS A 21 -7.41 -5.41 -9.17
CA HIS A 21 -6.28 -6.31 -8.89
C HIS A 21 -6.30 -6.79 -7.43
N PHE A 22 -6.57 -5.89 -6.49
CA PHE A 22 -6.71 -6.24 -5.07
C PHE A 22 -7.89 -7.20 -4.82
N ARG A 23 -9.01 -7.02 -5.53
CA ARG A 23 -10.17 -7.92 -5.46
C ARG A 23 -9.87 -9.30 -6.02
N TYR A 24 -9.09 -9.39 -7.10
CA TYR A 24 -8.69 -10.68 -7.68
C TYR A 24 -7.71 -11.43 -6.78
N GLU A 25 -6.79 -10.72 -6.14
CA GLU A 25 -5.77 -11.32 -5.27
C GLU A 25 -6.34 -11.91 -3.98
N ARG A 26 -7.44 -11.35 -3.44
CA ARG A 26 -8.11 -11.88 -2.23
C ARG A 26 -8.84 -13.21 -2.44
N VAL A 27 -9.06 -13.64 -3.68
CA VAL A 27 -9.79 -14.88 -3.96
C VAL A 27 -8.82 -16.05 -3.86
N ASP A 28 -9.07 -16.93 -2.89
CA ASP A 28 -8.28 -18.14 -2.71
C ASP A 28 -8.41 -19.07 -3.91
N PHE A 29 -7.39 -19.92 -4.11
CA PHE A 29 -7.37 -20.84 -5.25
C PHE A 29 -8.60 -21.77 -5.29
N MET A 30 -9.05 -22.27 -4.13
CA MET A 30 -10.24 -23.14 -4.04
C MET A 30 -11.53 -22.40 -4.38
N GLU A 31 -11.64 -21.13 -3.96
CA GLU A 31 -12.78 -20.28 -4.31
C GLU A 31 -12.76 -19.95 -5.81
N LEU A 32 -11.58 -19.69 -6.36
CA LEU A 32 -11.40 -19.46 -7.80
C LEU A 32 -11.79 -20.70 -8.61
N GLN A 33 -11.34 -21.88 -8.22
CA GLN A 33 -11.70 -23.14 -8.88
C GLN A 33 -13.23 -23.33 -8.92
N LYS A 34 -13.90 -23.15 -7.77
CA LYS A 34 -15.36 -23.24 -7.68
C LYS A 34 -16.07 -22.23 -8.60
N LYS A 35 -15.55 -21.00 -8.70
CA LYS A 35 -16.11 -20.00 -9.62
C LYS A 35 -15.89 -20.39 -11.09
N VAL A 36 -14.74 -20.99 -11.43
CA VAL A 36 -14.45 -21.47 -12.80
C VAL A 36 -15.43 -22.59 -13.17
N GLU A 37 -15.66 -23.55 -12.28
CA GLU A 37 -16.62 -24.65 -12.47
C GLU A 37 -18.05 -24.13 -12.68
N ASN A 38 -18.43 -23.07 -11.96
CA ASN A 38 -19.73 -22.42 -12.09
C ASN A 38 -19.84 -21.47 -13.29
N GLY A 39 -18.77 -21.28 -14.08
CA GLY A 39 -18.74 -20.37 -15.22
C GLY A 39 -18.90 -18.88 -14.86
N SER A 40 -18.69 -18.50 -13.59
CA SER A 40 -18.95 -17.14 -13.08
C SER A 40 -17.70 -16.23 -13.08
N VAL A 41 -16.56 -16.70 -13.58
CA VAL A 41 -15.28 -15.97 -13.56
C VAL A 41 -15.12 -15.08 -14.78
N SER A 42 -14.79 -13.81 -14.54
CA SER A 42 -14.42 -12.86 -15.61
C SER A 42 -13.08 -13.23 -16.26
N THR A 43 -12.95 -13.03 -17.57
CA THR A 43 -11.70 -13.24 -18.34
C THR A 43 -10.51 -12.48 -17.75
N ALA A 44 -10.72 -11.26 -17.25
CA ALA A 44 -9.67 -10.45 -16.60
C ALA A 44 -9.10 -11.11 -15.34
N HIS A 45 -9.92 -11.83 -14.56
CA HIS A 45 -9.49 -12.55 -13.37
C HIS A 45 -8.59 -13.75 -13.77
N LEU A 46 -9.00 -14.51 -14.79
CA LEU A 46 -8.20 -15.64 -15.30
C LEU A 46 -6.83 -15.17 -15.81
N ASN A 47 -6.81 -14.06 -16.56
CA ASN A 47 -5.56 -13.48 -17.05
C ASN A 47 -4.67 -12.98 -15.91
N PHE A 48 -5.25 -12.35 -14.88
CA PHE A 48 -4.51 -11.93 -13.68
C PHE A 48 -3.90 -13.13 -12.95
N TRP A 49 -4.67 -14.19 -12.73
CA TRP A 49 -4.19 -15.41 -12.09
C TRP A 49 -3.03 -16.04 -12.90
N PHE A 50 -3.19 -16.12 -14.22
CA PHE A 50 -2.15 -16.66 -15.10
C PHE A 50 -0.85 -15.85 -15.04
N LEU A 51 -0.94 -14.52 -15.11
CA LEU A 51 0.21 -13.64 -15.01
C LEU A 51 0.92 -13.79 -13.66
N ARG A 52 0.16 -13.88 -12.56
CA ARG A 52 0.71 -14.14 -11.23
C ARG A 52 1.41 -15.50 -11.19
N TYR A 53 0.78 -16.56 -11.68
CA TYR A 53 1.36 -17.90 -11.73
C TYR A 53 2.69 -17.92 -12.47
N LYS A 54 2.76 -17.30 -13.65
CA LYS A 54 3.97 -17.24 -14.48
C LYS A 54 5.06 -16.33 -13.87
N PHE A 55 4.66 -15.27 -13.18
CA PHE A 55 5.60 -14.38 -12.50
C PHE A 55 6.24 -15.04 -11.27
N VAL A 56 5.47 -15.84 -10.54
CA VAL A 56 5.97 -16.62 -9.38
C VAL A 56 6.76 -17.84 -9.83
N ASN A 57 6.36 -18.48 -10.93
CA ASN A 57 7.02 -19.67 -11.49
C ASN A 57 7.60 -19.35 -12.87
N PRO A 58 8.74 -18.63 -12.94
CA PRO A 58 9.32 -18.27 -14.21
C PRO A 58 9.86 -19.50 -14.93
N SER A 59 9.63 -19.58 -16.25
CA SER A 59 10.19 -20.64 -17.09
C SER A 59 11.72 -20.51 -17.25
N ASN A 60 12.27 -19.31 -17.04
CA ASN A 60 13.70 -19.03 -17.11
C ASN A 60 14.19 -18.52 -15.74
N PRO A 61 15.22 -19.14 -15.13
CA PRO A 61 15.75 -18.74 -13.83
C PRO A 61 16.39 -17.33 -13.83
N LEU A 62 16.67 -16.76 -15.00
CA LEU A 62 17.20 -15.39 -15.12
C LEU A 62 16.11 -14.31 -14.94
N PHE A 63 14.83 -14.67 -14.92
CA PHE A 63 13.77 -13.71 -14.69
C PHE A 63 13.67 -13.31 -13.22
N ALA A 64 13.34 -12.04 -13.00
CA ALA A 64 12.96 -11.53 -11.70
C ALA A 64 11.83 -12.37 -11.13
N HIS A 65 12.02 -12.94 -9.94
CA HIS A 65 11.00 -13.70 -9.25
C HIS A 65 10.90 -13.26 -7.79
N PRO A 66 9.68 -13.17 -7.24
CA PRO A 66 9.47 -12.75 -5.86
C PRO A 66 9.94 -13.81 -4.85
N ASN A 67 10.25 -13.34 -3.64
CA ASN A 67 10.39 -14.20 -2.45
C ASN A 67 8.99 -14.57 -1.90
N ALA A 68 8.94 -15.53 -0.97
CA ALA A 68 7.70 -15.92 -0.29
C ALA A 68 7.00 -14.71 0.38
N GLY A 69 5.66 -14.68 0.34
CA GLY A 69 4.85 -13.60 0.94
C GLY A 69 4.65 -12.36 0.05
N PHE A 70 4.87 -12.47 -1.26
CA PHE A 70 4.70 -11.38 -2.22
C PHE A 70 3.24 -11.18 -2.68
N SER A 71 2.76 -9.93 -2.65
CA SER A 71 1.51 -9.50 -3.30
C SER A 71 1.81 -8.97 -4.70
N PHE A 72 1.28 -9.67 -5.71
CA PHE A 72 1.42 -9.28 -7.11
C PHE A 72 0.55 -8.07 -7.45
N GLY A 73 -0.62 -7.94 -6.81
CA GLY A 73 -1.50 -6.79 -6.98
C GLY A 73 -0.86 -5.49 -6.49
N GLU A 74 -0.20 -5.52 -5.33
CA GLU A 74 0.50 -4.35 -4.76
C GLU A 74 1.70 -3.94 -5.61
N TYR A 75 2.48 -4.90 -6.13
CA TYR A 75 3.54 -4.63 -7.10
C TYR A 75 3.02 -3.95 -8.36
N LEU A 76 1.94 -4.46 -8.97
CA LEU A 76 1.35 -3.84 -10.15
C LEU A 76 0.79 -2.44 -9.86
N SER A 77 0.21 -2.22 -8.68
CA SER A 77 -0.23 -0.90 -8.21
C SER A 77 0.96 0.08 -8.11
N GLU A 78 2.06 -0.33 -7.49
CA GLU A 78 3.25 0.50 -7.36
C GLU A 78 3.82 0.88 -8.73
N ARG A 79 3.89 -0.08 -9.65
CA ARG A 79 4.36 0.16 -11.03
C ARG A 79 3.43 1.07 -11.81
N LEU A 80 2.11 0.88 -11.68
CA LEU A 80 1.11 1.76 -12.28
C LEU A 80 1.25 3.19 -11.75
N THR A 81 1.38 3.34 -10.43
CA THR A 81 1.55 4.65 -9.79
C THR A 81 2.82 5.34 -10.27
N ALA A 82 3.95 4.64 -10.31
CA ALA A 82 5.21 5.17 -10.82
C ALA A 82 5.10 5.61 -12.29
N LEU A 83 4.40 4.82 -13.12
CA LEU A 83 4.19 5.15 -14.53
C LEU A 83 3.27 6.36 -14.70
N VAL A 84 2.19 6.47 -13.92
CA VAL A 84 1.30 7.64 -13.94
C VAL A 84 2.06 8.91 -13.55
N VAL A 85 2.91 8.85 -12.52
CA VAL A 85 3.76 9.98 -12.13
C VAL A 85 4.65 10.42 -13.28
N GLN A 86 5.31 9.47 -13.95
CA GLN A 86 6.16 9.80 -15.11
C GLN A 86 5.38 10.33 -16.32
N LEU A 87 4.12 9.92 -16.51
CA LEU A 87 3.26 10.46 -17.57
C LEU A 87 2.85 11.91 -17.29
N VAL A 88 2.62 12.26 -16.02
CA VAL A 88 2.25 13.62 -15.60
C VAL A 88 3.48 14.53 -15.55
N GLU A 89 4.66 14.00 -15.23
CA GLU A 89 5.88 14.77 -15.11
C GLU A 89 6.34 15.34 -16.48
N VAL A 90 6.25 16.65 -16.64
CA VAL A 90 6.66 17.34 -17.87
C VAL A 90 8.18 17.45 -17.92
N SER A 91 8.81 16.53 -18.64
CA SER A 91 10.27 16.56 -18.85
C SER A 91 10.72 17.82 -19.61
N PRO A 92 11.97 18.29 -19.42
CA PRO A 92 12.54 19.40 -20.20
C PRO A 92 12.50 19.18 -21.72
N SER A 93 12.61 17.93 -22.19
CA SER A 93 12.44 17.59 -23.60
C SER A 93 11.00 17.82 -24.10
N THR A 94 10.00 17.61 -23.24
CA THR A 94 8.60 17.89 -23.56
C THR A 94 8.39 19.38 -23.78
N TRP A 95 9.09 20.26 -23.06
CA TRP A 95 9.03 21.72 -23.27
C TRP A 95 9.47 22.14 -24.68
N ILE A 96 10.50 21.50 -25.24
CA ILE A 96 10.95 21.79 -26.61
C ILE A 96 9.85 21.43 -27.61
N VAL A 97 9.21 20.27 -27.43
CA VAL A 97 8.09 19.83 -28.28
C VAL A 97 6.89 20.76 -28.11
N ILE A 98 6.59 21.22 -26.89
CA ILE A 98 5.52 22.19 -26.62
C ILE A 98 5.80 23.52 -27.31
N MET A 99 7.04 24.01 -27.26
CA MET A 99 7.43 25.24 -27.97
C MET A 99 7.32 25.08 -29.49
N ALA A 100 7.72 23.93 -30.03
CA ALA A 100 7.54 23.62 -31.45
C ALA A 100 6.04 23.55 -31.81
N LEU A 101 5.22 22.92 -30.97
CA LEU A 101 3.76 22.85 -31.16
C LEU A 101 3.13 24.24 -31.09
N ALA A 102 3.56 25.11 -30.17
CA ALA A 102 3.09 26.48 -30.05
C ALA A 102 3.39 27.31 -31.32
N LEU A 103 4.55 27.10 -31.94
CA LEU A 103 4.88 27.72 -33.23
C LEU A 103 3.96 27.21 -34.36
N LEU A 104 3.59 25.94 -34.34
CA LEU A 104 2.66 25.34 -35.30
C LEU A 104 1.19 25.78 -35.11
N VAL A 105 0.83 26.28 -33.92
CA VAL A 105 -0.52 26.81 -33.63
C VAL A 105 -0.70 28.23 -34.17
N ARG A 106 0.38 28.97 -34.47
CA ARG A 106 0.30 30.35 -34.99
C ARG A 106 -0.65 30.53 -36.19
N PRO A 107 -0.61 29.72 -37.27
CA PRO A 107 -1.56 29.84 -38.38
C PRO A 107 -3.01 29.58 -37.98
N VAL A 108 -3.26 28.81 -36.91
CA VAL A 108 -4.61 28.54 -36.39
C VAL A 108 -5.22 29.77 -35.73
N LEU A 109 -4.40 30.67 -35.20
CA LEU A 109 -4.85 31.93 -34.58
C LEU A 109 -5.38 32.94 -35.61
N GLU A 110 -5.08 32.76 -36.89
CA GLU A 110 -5.52 33.62 -37.99
C GLU A 110 -6.84 33.12 -38.63
N PHE A 111 -7.41 32.02 -38.13
CA PHE A 111 -8.62 31.44 -38.69
C PHE A 111 -9.88 32.29 -38.39
N GLY A 112 -10.74 32.38 -39.39
CA GLY A 112 -12.09 32.91 -39.21
C GLY A 112 -12.96 31.96 -38.37
N PRO A 113 -14.10 32.43 -37.81
CA PRO A 113 -14.93 31.64 -36.90
C PRO A 113 -15.36 30.25 -37.42
N ARG A 114 -15.73 30.16 -38.71
CA ARG A 114 -16.12 28.91 -39.36
C ARG A 114 -14.97 27.92 -39.47
N ASP A 115 -13.76 28.39 -39.72
CA ASP A 115 -12.60 27.54 -39.93
C ASP A 115 -12.00 27.09 -38.59
N THR A 116 -12.09 27.93 -37.55
CA THR A 116 -11.76 27.56 -36.17
C THR A 116 -12.63 26.41 -35.67
N VAL A 117 -13.95 26.45 -35.89
CA VAL A 117 -14.86 25.35 -35.52
C VAL A 117 -14.52 24.05 -36.26
N LYS A 118 -14.28 24.12 -37.58
CA LYS A 118 -13.87 22.95 -38.37
C LYS A 118 -12.54 22.37 -37.89
N PHE A 119 -11.59 23.24 -37.55
CA PHE A 119 -10.28 22.85 -37.04
C PHE A 119 -10.42 22.07 -35.72
N PHE A 120 -11.14 22.59 -34.73
CA PHE A 120 -11.32 21.90 -33.45
C PHE A 120 -12.11 20.59 -33.58
N LEU A 121 -13.10 20.53 -34.47
CA LEU A 121 -13.83 19.29 -34.75
C LEU A 121 -12.90 18.25 -35.42
N GLY A 122 -12.10 18.67 -36.40
CA GLY A 122 -11.10 17.81 -37.05
C GLY A 122 -10.03 17.33 -36.07
N LEU A 123 -9.50 18.23 -35.25
CA LEU A 123 -8.52 17.91 -34.21
C LEU A 123 -9.08 16.92 -33.19
N ALA A 124 -10.32 17.11 -32.72
CA ALA A 124 -11.01 16.18 -31.83
C ALA A 124 -11.13 14.77 -32.46
N GLY A 125 -11.50 14.71 -33.75
CA GLY A 125 -11.58 13.45 -34.49
C GLY A 125 -10.23 12.76 -34.64
N VAL A 126 -9.17 13.50 -34.99
CA VAL A 126 -7.80 12.98 -35.09
C VAL A 126 -7.31 12.46 -33.76
N LEU A 127 -7.52 13.21 -32.67
CA LEU A 127 -7.16 12.77 -31.32
C LEU A 127 -7.88 11.49 -30.91
N ALA A 128 -9.20 11.42 -31.12
CA ALA A 128 -9.97 10.21 -30.83
C ALA A 128 -9.49 9.01 -31.67
N PHE A 129 -9.18 9.21 -32.94
CA PHE A 129 -8.64 8.17 -33.82
C PHE A 129 -7.26 7.69 -33.37
N CYS A 130 -6.34 8.61 -33.03
CA CYS A 130 -5.03 8.27 -32.49
C CYS A 130 -5.14 7.49 -31.18
N THR A 131 -6.03 7.89 -30.28
CA THR A 131 -6.28 7.18 -29.02
C THR A 131 -6.86 5.78 -29.26
N ALA A 132 -7.77 5.62 -30.23
CA ALA A 132 -8.30 4.31 -30.61
C ALA A 132 -7.21 3.40 -31.20
N LEU A 133 -6.35 3.92 -32.08
CA LEU A 133 -5.21 3.17 -32.61
C LEU A 133 -4.24 2.73 -31.52
N LEU A 134 -3.93 3.63 -30.59
CA LEU A 134 -3.08 3.35 -29.43
C LEU A 134 -3.69 2.25 -28.56
N TYR A 135 -4.99 2.35 -28.26
CA TYR A 135 -5.71 1.31 -27.52
C TYR A 135 -5.65 -0.05 -28.21
N LEU A 136 -5.94 -0.11 -29.51
CA LEU A 136 -5.88 -1.34 -30.29
C LEU A 136 -4.46 -1.93 -30.31
N TYR A 137 -3.45 -1.07 -30.42
CA TYR A 137 -2.06 -1.49 -30.42
C TYR A 137 -1.64 -2.08 -29.07
N VAL A 138 -1.89 -1.38 -27.96
CA VAL A 138 -1.55 -1.86 -26.60
C VAL A 138 -2.35 -3.11 -26.24
N SER A 139 -3.62 -3.18 -26.61
CA SER A 139 -4.47 -4.37 -26.42
C SER A 139 -3.91 -5.59 -27.16
N ARG A 140 -3.43 -5.41 -28.40
CA ARG A 140 -2.75 -6.47 -29.17
C ARG A 140 -1.41 -6.89 -28.58
N LEU A 141 -0.66 -5.98 -27.96
CA LEU A 141 0.57 -6.35 -27.25
C LEU A 141 0.25 -7.20 -26.02
N LEU A 142 -0.74 -6.75 -25.24
CA LEU A 142 -1.13 -7.39 -24.01
C LEU A 142 -1.74 -8.78 -24.26
N SER A 143 -2.53 -8.96 -25.33
CA SER A 143 -3.11 -10.26 -25.67
C SER A 143 -2.08 -11.35 -26.00
N LYS A 144 -0.83 -10.97 -26.28
CA LYS A 144 0.26 -11.94 -26.49
C LYS A 144 0.81 -12.51 -25.17
N LEU A 145 0.53 -11.89 -24.01
CA LEU A 145 1.08 -12.29 -22.70
C LEU A 145 0.40 -13.49 -22.04
N TRP A 146 -0.74 -13.97 -22.56
CA TRP A 146 -1.45 -15.12 -21.99
C TRP A 146 -1.97 -16.09 -23.08
N PRO A 147 -2.04 -17.40 -22.79
CA PRO A 147 -2.78 -18.36 -23.59
C PRO A 147 -4.28 -18.06 -23.36
N GLY A 148 -5.12 -18.15 -24.40
CA GLY A 148 -6.53 -17.73 -24.30
C GLY A 148 -7.26 -18.25 -23.05
N SER A 149 -8.21 -17.46 -22.53
CA SER A 149 -8.83 -17.68 -21.21
C SER A 149 -9.44 -19.08 -21.00
N ALA A 150 -9.84 -19.77 -22.07
CA ALA A 150 -10.33 -21.14 -22.03
C ALA A 150 -9.25 -22.16 -21.62
N ALA A 151 -8.00 -21.98 -22.06
CA ALA A 151 -6.90 -22.86 -21.69
C ALA A 151 -6.57 -22.74 -20.19
N VAL A 152 -6.55 -21.51 -19.68
CA VAL A 152 -6.32 -21.21 -18.26
C VAL A 152 -7.45 -21.79 -17.40
N ALA A 153 -8.71 -21.61 -17.81
CA ALA A 153 -9.85 -22.17 -17.09
C ALA A 153 -9.80 -23.71 -17.03
N ASN A 154 -9.46 -24.37 -18.14
CA ASN A 154 -9.33 -25.83 -18.21
C ASN A 154 -8.21 -26.35 -17.30
N HIS A 155 -7.10 -25.61 -17.19
CA HIS A 155 -6.01 -25.95 -16.27
C HIS A 155 -6.45 -25.83 -14.81
N ILE A 156 -7.07 -24.70 -14.42
CA ILE A 156 -7.55 -24.48 -13.05
C ILE A 156 -8.55 -25.56 -12.62
N GLN A 157 -9.42 -26.01 -13.54
CA GLN A 157 -10.42 -27.05 -13.25
C GLN A 157 -9.82 -28.45 -13.06
N ASN A 158 -8.67 -28.73 -13.68
CA ASN A 158 -8.08 -30.07 -13.70
C ASN A 158 -6.85 -30.23 -12.81
N VAL A 159 -6.24 -29.15 -12.32
CA VAL A 159 -4.99 -29.21 -11.56
C VAL A 159 -5.11 -29.97 -10.24
N THR A 160 -6.31 -30.06 -9.66
CA THR A 160 -6.58 -30.83 -8.44
C THR A 160 -6.94 -32.30 -8.70
N LYS A 161 -7.08 -32.72 -9.97
CA LYS A 161 -7.43 -34.09 -10.33
C LYS A 161 -6.18 -34.99 -10.33
N PRO A 162 -6.25 -36.19 -9.71
CA PRO A 162 -5.12 -37.11 -9.68
C PRO A 162 -4.73 -37.55 -11.11
N GLY A 163 -3.43 -37.45 -11.43
CA GLY A 163 -2.87 -37.81 -12.75
C GLY A 163 -2.80 -36.69 -13.79
N TYR A 164 -3.21 -35.46 -13.44
CA TYR A 164 -3.04 -34.30 -14.32
C TYR A 164 -1.65 -33.67 -14.17
N HIS A 165 -0.89 -33.60 -15.26
CA HIS A 165 0.45 -32.98 -15.32
C HIS A 165 0.54 -31.84 -16.33
N GLY A 166 -0.59 -31.33 -16.82
CA GLY A 166 -0.62 -30.26 -17.81
C GLY A 166 -0.31 -28.89 -17.21
N GLY A 167 0.40 -28.03 -17.95
CA GLY A 167 0.58 -26.61 -17.60
C GLY A 167 -0.60 -25.73 -18.05
N PRO A 168 -0.66 -24.45 -17.63
CA PRO A 168 -1.74 -23.53 -17.99
C PRO A 168 -1.76 -23.06 -19.47
N GLY A 169 -0.95 -23.68 -20.33
CA GLY A 169 -0.84 -23.39 -21.76
C GLY A 169 0.41 -22.56 -22.12
N GLU A 170 0.88 -22.70 -23.36
CA GLU A 170 2.02 -21.95 -23.89
C GLU A 170 1.64 -20.51 -24.26
N VAL A 171 2.50 -19.56 -23.92
CA VAL A 171 2.22 -18.13 -24.17
C VAL A 171 2.62 -17.77 -25.60
N PRO A 172 1.80 -17.01 -26.35
CA PRO A 172 2.14 -16.60 -27.72
C PRO A 172 3.49 -15.87 -27.85
N ILE A 173 3.96 -15.18 -26.80
CA ILE A 173 5.27 -14.50 -26.77
C ILE A 173 6.44 -15.48 -26.79
N GLU A 174 6.27 -16.69 -26.23
CA GLU A 174 7.35 -17.68 -26.14
C GLU A 174 7.66 -18.33 -27.49
N ALA A 175 6.75 -18.22 -28.46
CA ALA A 175 7.00 -18.64 -29.84
C ALA A 175 7.93 -17.68 -30.62
N PHE A 176 8.29 -16.52 -30.05
CA PHE A 176 9.19 -15.57 -30.70
C PHE A 176 10.61 -15.73 -30.17
N ASP A 177 11.56 -15.95 -31.08
CA ASP A 177 12.98 -16.02 -30.73
C ASP A 177 13.59 -14.62 -30.49
N PRO A 178 14.59 -14.50 -29.60
CA PRO A 178 15.35 -13.27 -29.44
C PRO A 178 16.10 -12.95 -30.73
N VAL A 179 16.02 -11.70 -31.19
CA VAL A 179 16.61 -11.29 -32.47
C VAL A 179 17.90 -10.51 -32.21
N VAL A 180 19.02 -11.02 -32.74
CA VAL A 180 20.29 -10.29 -32.81
C VAL A 180 20.43 -9.72 -34.22
N LYS A 181 20.35 -8.39 -34.36
CA LYS A 181 20.53 -7.72 -35.66
C LYS A 181 21.94 -7.14 -35.74
N ASN A 182 22.76 -7.67 -36.65
CA ASN A 182 24.16 -7.24 -36.82
C ASN A 182 24.34 -5.94 -37.63
N ASN A 183 23.26 -5.30 -38.08
CA ASN A 183 23.34 -4.09 -38.91
C ASN A 183 23.46 -2.82 -38.06
N ALA A 184 24.48 -2.00 -38.32
CA ALA A 184 24.73 -0.74 -37.60
C ALA A 184 23.56 0.26 -37.66
N PHE A 185 22.82 0.27 -38.78
CA PHE A 185 21.60 1.08 -38.92
C PHE A 185 20.46 0.59 -38.01
N CYS A 186 20.31 -0.73 -37.84
CA CYS A 186 19.35 -1.28 -36.88
C CYS A 186 19.73 -0.93 -35.44
N ALA A 187 21.04 -0.96 -35.11
CA ALA A 187 21.51 -0.55 -33.79
C ALA A 187 21.27 0.95 -33.51
N LEU A 188 21.35 1.82 -34.53
CA LEU A 188 21.06 3.25 -34.40
C LEU A 188 19.58 3.53 -34.07
N ILE A 189 18.67 2.82 -34.74
CA ILE A 189 17.22 2.99 -34.57
C ILE A 189 16.73 2.29 -33.31
N GLN A 190 17.13 1.03 -33.10
CA GLN A 190 16.64 0.19 -32.01
C GLN A 190 17.38 0.41 -30.69
N GLY A 191 18.58 1.00 -30.73
CA GLY A 191 19.40 1.35 -29.57
C GLY A 191 20.36 0.25 -29.09
N THR A 192 20.12 -1.01 -29.45
CA THR A 192 20.96 -2.17 -29.06
C THR A 192 21.11 -3.17 -30.21
N LYS A 193 22.12 -4.05 -30.12
CA LYS A 193 22.38 -5.12 -31.10
C LYS A 193 21.53 -6.39 -30.85
N ALA A 194 21.12 -6.61 -29.60
CA ALA A 194 20.26 -7.71 -29.20
C ALA A 194 18.97 -7.16 -28.61
N VAL A 195 17.84 -7.73 -29.02
CA VAL A 195 16.49 -7.33 -28.61
C VAL A 195 15.79 -8.56 -28.06
N ASN A 196 15.20 -8.45 -26.86
CA ASN A 196 14.50 -9.57 -26.25
C ASN A 196 13.13 -9.83 -26.93
N CYS A 197 12.50 -10.96 -26.64
CA CYS A 197 11.26 -11.39 -27.30
C CYS A 197 10.10 -10.39 -27.11
N GLN A 198 10.04 -9.71 -25.95
CA GLN A 198 9.02 -8.70 -25.64
C GLN A 198 9.32 -7.34 -26.32
N GLU A 199 10.58 -6.91 -26.34
CA GLU A 199 11.05 -5.70 -27.01
C GLU A 199 10.87 -5.79 -28.53
N ASN A 200 11.01 -6.99 -29.10
CA ASN A 200 10.83 -7.23 -30.54
C ASN A 200 9.38 -6.98 -31.01
N LEU A 201 8.42 -6.92 -30.07
CA LEU A 201 7.03 -6.57 -30.38
C LEU A 201 6.85 -5.07 -30.66
N PHE A 202 7.78 -4.23 -30.21
CA PHE A 202 7.76 -2.81 -30.49
C PHE A 202 8.48 -2.48 -31.80
N LEU A 203 7.93 -1.51 -32.53
CA LEU A 203 8.51 -1.01 -33.79
C LEU A 203 9.97 -0.55 -33.65
N LEU A 204 10.37 -0.09 -32.46
CA LEU A 204 11.70 0.47 -32.16
C LEU A 204 12.54 -0.42 -31.22
N GLY A 205 12.20 -1.71 -31.08
CA GLY A 205 12.96 -2.65 -30.25
C GLY A 205 13.13 -2.15 -28.81
N ALA A 206 14.38 -2.07 -28.34
CA ALA A 206 14.72 -1.66 -26.97
C ALA A 206 14.32 -0.22 -26.62
N ARG A 207 14.24 0.70 -27.60
CA ARG A 207 13.71 2.06 -27.37
C ARG A 207 12.18 2.13 -27.38
N GLY A 208 11.52 1.07 -27.81
CA GLY A 208 10.08 0.97 -27.98
C GLY A 208 9.26 1.42 -26.77
N PRO A 209 9.48 0.85 -25.57
CA PRO A 209 8.72 1.21 -24.37
C PRO A 209 8.82 2.71 -24.01
N LYS A 210 10.03 3.28 -24.06
CA LYS A 210 10.26 4.70 -23.76
C LYS A 210 9.58 5.61 -24.77
N VAL A 211 9.67 5.28 -26.06
CA VAL A 211 8.99 6.06 -27.11
C VAL A 211 7.48 5.94 -26.98
N MET A 212 6.95 4.75 -26.68
CA MET A 212 5.53 4.55 -26.44
C MET A 212 5.03 5.41 -25.26
N GLN A 213 5.79 5.45 -24.17
CA GLN A 213 5.51 6.32 -23.03
C GLN A 213 5.47 7.80 -23.44
N THR A 214 6.44 8.27 -24.22
CA THR A 214 6.44 9.65 -24.75
C THR A 214 5.24 9.93 -25.66
N VAL A 215 4.83 8.96 -26.48
CA VAL A 215 3.64 9.07 -27.34
C VAL A 215 2.36 9.17 -26.49
N ILE A 216 2.23 8.33 -25.45
CA ILE A 216 1.11 8.40 -24.50
C ILE A 216 1.08 9.77 -23.83
N GLN A 217 2.23 10.23 -23.31
CA GLN A 217 2.36 11.52 -22.65
C GLN A 217 1.99 12.69 -23.57
N LEU A 218 2.51 12.71 -24.80
CA LEU A 218 2.21 13.74 -25.79
C LEU A 218 0.73 13.75 -26.14
N LEU A 219 0.11 12.58 -26.32
CA LEU A 219 -1.32 12.49 -26.60
C LEU A 219 -2.13 13.03 -25.43
N ILE A 220 -1.87 12.61 -24.18
CA ILE A 220 -2.55 13.14 -22.98
C ILE A 220 -2.42 14.67 -22.93
N PHE A 221 -1.21 15.19 -23.13
CA PHE A 221 -0.95 16.63 -23.12
C PHE A 221 -1.79 17.37 -24.17
N VAL A 222 -1.80 16.90 -25.42
CA VAL A 222 -2.58 17.55 -26.49
C VAL A 222 -4.08 17.46 -26.24
N HIS A 223 -4.59 16.37 -25.63
CA HIS A 223 -6.00 16.28 -25.22
C HIS A 223 -6.33 17.34 -24.15
N VAL A 224 -5.50 17.46 -23.10
CA VAL A 224 -5.70 18.44 -22.02
C VAL A 224 -5.66 19.87 -22.56
N VAL A 225 -4.69 20.19 -23.42
CA VAL A 225 -4.60 21.52 -24.06
C VAL A 225 -5.85 21.80 -24.91
N THR A 226 -6.31 20.83 -25.69
CA THR A 226 -7.49 20.99 -26.55
C THR A 226 -8.75 21.21 -25.72
N ILE A 227 -8.95 20.46 -24.62
CA ILE A 227 -10.06 20.66 -23.68
C ILE A 227 -9.98 22.05 -23.04
N ALA A 228 -8.80 22.48 -22.59
CA ALA A 228 -8.61 23.79 -21.98
C ALA A 228 -8.91 24.93 -22.97
N CYS A 229 -8.48 24.80 -24.23
CA CYS A 229 -8.80 25.76 -25.29
C CYS A 229 -10.30 25.83 -25.55
N LEU A 230 -10.97 24.68 -25.73
CA LEU A 230 -12.42 24.62 -25.96
C LEU A 230 -13.21 25.19 -24.77
N ALA A 231 -12.85 24.81 -23.54
CA ALA A 231 -13.48 25.31 -22.32
C ALA A 231 -13.32 26.83 -22.18
N LYS A 232 -12.11 27.35 -22.40
CA LYS A 232 -11.84 28.80 -22.37
C LYS A 232 -12.68 29.55 -23.41
N MET A 233 -12.76 29.01 -24.63
CA MET A 233 -13.52 29.65 -25.69
C MET A 233 -15.05 29.63 -25.43
N MET A 234 -15.56 28.59 -24.76
CA MET A 234 -16.97 28.48 -24.35
C MET A 234 -17.31 29.40 -23.16
N LEU A 235 -16.36 29.63 -22.25
CA LEU A 235 -16.58 30.44 -21.04
C LEU A 235 -16.33 31.95 -21.26
N SER A 236 -15.48 32.32 -22.22
CA SER A 236 -15.20 33.73 -22.48
C SER A 236 -16.27 34.36 -23.38
N GLY A 237 -16.98 35.36 -22.85
CA GLY A 237 -18.08 36.04 -23.56
C GLY A 237 -17.68 36.65 -24.91
N HIS A 238 -16.41 37.00 -25.11
CA HIS A 238 -15.93 37.54 -26.40
C HIS A 238 -15.77 36.44 -27.47
N SER A 239 -15.47 35.20 -27.09
CA SER A 239 -15.27 34.07 -28.01
C SER A 239 -16.49 33.17 -28.17
N GLN A 240 -17.55 33.37 -27.38
CA GLN A 240 -18.80 32.61 -27.51
C GLN A 240 -19.43 32.78 -28.90
N HIS A 241 -19.39 33.99 -29.45
CA HIS A 241 -19.81 34.29 -30.82
C HIS A 241 -19.02 33.47 -31.86
N VAL A 242 -17.73 33.28 -31.64
CA VAL A 242 -16.85 32.54 -32.57
C VAL A 242 -17.22 31.06 -32.63
N ILE A 243 -17.67 30.46 -31.52
CA ILE A 243 -18.02 29.04 -31.45
C ILE A 243 -19.48 28.79 -31.84
N PHE A 244 -20.43 29.52 -31.28
CA PHE A 244 -21.85 29.15 -31.34
C PHE A 244 -22.61 29.76 -32.54
N GLU A 245 -22.15 30.90 -33.04
CA GLU A 245 -22.80 31.62 -34.14
C GLU A 245 -22.67 30.94 -35.53
N PRO A 246 -21.54 30.29 -35.88
CA PRO A 246 -21.35 29.80 -37.25
C PRO A 246 -22.24 28.63 -37.68
N MET A 247 -22.55 27.69 -36.78
CA MET A 247 -23.37 26.49 -37.08
C MET A 247 -24.27 26.03 -35.91
N GLY A 248 -24.49 26.88 -34.90
CA GLY A 248 -25.37 26.61 -33.75
C GLY A 248 -24.66 26.01 -32.52
N TYR A 249 -25.39 25.85 -31.42
CA TYR A 249 -24.82 25.47 -30.11
C TYR A 249 -24.00 24.17 -30.09
N TRP A 250 -24.31 23.22 -30.97
CA TRP A 250 -23.65 21.90 -31.03
C TRP A 250 -22.17 21.96 -31.42
N THR A 251 -21.71 23.03 -32.09
CA THR A 251 -20.32 23.18 -32.53
C THR A 251 -19.31 23.24 -31.39
N GLY A 252 -19.70 23.74 -30.22
CA GLY A 252 -18.83 23.78 -29.03
C GLY A 252 -18.88 22.47 -28.25
N TYR A 253 -20.08 21.94 -28.02
CA TYR A 253 -20.28 20.75 -27.18
C TYR A 253 -19.79 19.46 -27.85
N VAL A 254 -19.97 19.29 -29.16
CA VAL A 254 -19.61 18.03 -29.85
C VAL A 254 -18.10 17.75 -29.79
N PRO A 255 -17.19 18.67 -30.18
CA PRO A 255 -15.75 18.46 -30.05
C PRO A 255 -15.33 18.25 -28.59
N LEU A 256 -15.92 18.99 -27.66
CA LEU A 256 -15.63 18.85 -26.23
C LEU A 256 -15.97 17.44 -25.72
N VAL A 257 -17.14 16.91 -26.08
CA VAL A 257 -17.58 15.56 -25.72
C VAL A 257 -16.66 14.51 -26.35
N ILE A 258 -16.32 14.64 -27.64
CA ILE A 258 -15.41 13.69 -28.32
C ILE A 258 -14.06 13.64 -27.61
N VAL A 259 -13.43 14.80 -27.34
CA VAL A 259 -12.11 14.83 -26.69
C VAL A 259 -12.19 14.31 -25.25
N THR A 260 -13.24 14.66 -24.51
CA THR A 260 -13.43 14.18 -23.13
C THR A 260 -13.65 12.66 -23.07
N VAL A 261 -14.48 12.11 -23.96
CA VAL A 261 -14.69 10.65 -24.05
C VAL A 261 -13.39 9.96 -24.43
N SER A 262 -12.64 10.50 -25.41
CA SER A 262 -11.35 9.92 -25.78
C SER A 262 -10.31 9.97 -24.65
N LEU A 263 -10.30 11.05 -23.86
CA LEU A 263 -9.42 11.17 -22.69
C LEU A 263 -9.75 10.13 -21.61
N SER A 264 -11.03 9.75 -21.46
CA SER A 264 -11.46 8.75 -20.47
C SER A 264 -10.92 7.34 -20.73
N VAL A 265 -10.35 7.07 -21.91
CA VAL A 265 -9.76 5.77 -22.28
C VAL A 265 -8.32 5.63 -21.77
N PHE A 266 -7.61 6.73 -21.47
CA PHE A 266 -6.20 6.69 -21.07
C PHE A 266 -5.91 5.89 -19.78
N PRO A 267 -6.73 5.94 -18.71
CA PRO A 267 -6.50 5.10 -17.53
C PRO A 267 -6.44 3.61 -17.89
N LEU A 268 -7.27 3.15 -18.83
CA LEU A 268 -7.26 1.77 -19.31
C LEU A 268 -5.99 1.45 -20.12
N ILE A 269 -5.59 2.35 -21.04
CA ILE A 269 -4.37 2.19 -21.83
C ILE A 269 -3.14 2.14 -20.93
N THR A 270 -3.04 3.05 -19.97
CA THR A 270 -1.97 3.14 -18.96
C THR A 270 -1.90 1.86 -18.13
N ALA A 271 -3.03 1.32 -17.67
CA ALA A 271 -3.08 0.06 -16.95
C ALA A 271 -2.56 -1.12 -17.79
N MET A 272 -3.04 -1.25 -19.04
CA MET A 272 -2.59 -2.30 -19.95
C MET A 272 -1.09 -2.20 -20.26
N PHE A 273 -0.61 -0.99 -20.50
CA PHE A 273 0.80 -0.72 -20.77
C PHE A 273 1.68 -0.97 -19.53
N SER A 274 1.20 -0.64 -18.33
CA SER A 274 1.88 -0.91 -17.06
C SER A 274 2.03 -2.43 -16.83
N ILE A 275 0.96 -3.21 -17.01
CA ILE A 275 1.02 -4.68 -16.89
C ILE A 275 2.04 -5.25 -17.88
N PHE A 276 2.04 -4.78 -19.12
CA PHE A 276 2.98 -5.25 -20.14
C PHE A 276 4.44 -4.94 -19.78
N THR A 277 4.70 -3.76 -19.21
CA THR A 277 6.05 -3.28 -18.88
C THR A 277 6.52 -3.65 -17.46
N SER A 278 5.76 -4.48 -16.74
CA SER A 278 6.11 -4.90 -15.37
C SER A 278 6.35 -6.41 -15.23
N VAL A 279 6.17 -7.19 -16.30
CA VAL A 279 6.22 -8.66 -16.28
C VAL A 279 7.25 -9.19 -17.30
N GLY A 280 7.91 -10.30 -16.97
CA GLY A 280 8.85 -10.99 -17.88
C GLY A 280 10.18 -10.26 -18.01
N TYR A 281 10.62 -9.98 -19.23
CA TYR A 281 11.92 -9.32 -19.50
C TYR A 281 11.98 -7.87 -19.04
N PHE A 282 10.82 -7.22 -18.81
CA PHE A 282 10.74 -5.86 -18.26
C PHE A 282 10.56 -5.82 -16.74
N ALA A 283 10.51 -6.97 -16.06
CA ALA A 283 10.40 -7.01 -14.62
C ALA A 283 11.65 -6.43 -13.96
N ASP A 284 11.44 -5.43 -13.10
CA ASP A 284 12.51 -4.70 -12.43
C ASP A 284 12.76 -5.30 -11.05
N ASN A 285 13.92 -5.95 -10.88
CA ASN A 285 14.35 -6.57 -9.62
C ASN A 285 14.38 -5.59 -8.45
N GLU A 286 14.71 -4.33 -8.70
CA GLU A 286 14.81 -3.32 -7.65
C GLU A 286 13.41 -2.85 -7.22
N ALA A 287 12.49 -2.68 -8.17
CA ALA A 287 11.08 -2.39 -7.85
C ALA A 287 10.42 -3.57 -7.13
N LEU A 288 10.75 -4.79 -7.52
CA LEU A 288 10.30 -6.01 -6.84
C LEU A 288 10.75 -6.01 -5.37
N ARG A 289 12.05 -5.84 -5.12
CA ARG A 289 12.63 -5.77 -3.77
C ARG A 289 11.96 -4.70 -2.91
N ARG A 290 11.77 -3.49 -3.45
CA ARG A 290 11.09 -2.38 -2.75
C ARG A 290 9.65 -2.71 -2.37
N SER A 291 8.91 -3.33 -3.28
CA SER A 291 7.51 -3.72 -3.02
C SER A 291 7.43 -4.79 -1.92
N THR A 292 8.32 -5.79 -1.95
CA THR A 292 8.42 -6.82 -0.90
C THR A 292 8.80 -6.21 0.44
N GLU A 293 9.78 -5.31 0.48
CA GLU A 293 10.18 -4.61 1.70
C GLU A 293 9.04 -3.76 2.27
N ARG A 294 8.27 -3.06 1.42
CA ARG A 294 7.11 -2.29 1.88
C ARG A 294 6.04 -3.17 2.50
N ILE A 295 5.73 -4.32 1.90
CA ILE A 295 4.77 -5.29 2.43
C ILE A 295 5.26 -5.81 3.78
N GLN A 296 6.53 -6.22 3.87
CA GLN A 296 7.13 -6.70 5.11
C GLN A 296 7.09 -5.65 6.21
N ARG A 297 7.40 -4.37 5.89
CA ARG A 297 7.30 -3.27 6.86
C ARG A 297 5.87 -3.03 7.33
N ARG A 298 4.87 -3.10 6.44
CA ARG A 298 3.44 -2.97 6.82
C ARG A 298 3.00 -4.12 7.71
N LYS A 299 3.36 -5.36 7.36
CA LYS A 299 3.07 -6.56 8.14
C LYS A 299 3.73 -6.48 9.53
N LEU A 300 4.99 -6.10 9.60
CA LEU A 300 5.72 -5.91 10.85
C LEU A 300 5.11 -4.80 11.72
N ALA A 301 4.76 -3.65 11.14
CA ALA A 301 4.08 -2.58 11.88
C ALA A 301 2.73 -3.04 12.44
N ARG A 302 1.99 -3.86 11.68
CA ARG A 302 0.73 -4.45 12.11
C ARG A 302 0.91 -5.49 13.22
N TYR A 303 1.92 -6.35 13.12
CA TYR A 303 2.26 -7.33 14.15
C TYR A 303 2.70 -6.66 15.45
N HIS A 304 3.51 -5.61 15.35
CA HIS A 304 3.88 -4.79 16.49
C HIS A 304 2.65 -4.13 17.14
N GLN A 305 1.71 -3.62 16.34
CA GLN A 305 0.46 -3.06 16.87
C GLN A 305 -0.35 -4.12 17.65
N ILE A 306 -0.45 -5.34 17.10
CA ILE A 306 -1.12 -6.47 17.75
C ILE A 306 -0.42 -6.84 19.06
N LEU A 307 0.90 -6.94 19.04
CA LEU A 307 1.72 -7.25 20.21
C LEU A 307 1.48 -6.24 21.34
N VAL A 308 1.60 -4.94 21.06
CA VAL A 308 1.38 -3.87 22.04
C VAL A 308 -0.05 -3.91 22.61
N PHE A 309 -1.03 -4.29 21.78
CA PHE A 309 -2.40 -4.47 22.24
C PHE A 309 -2.56 -5.67 23.18
N LEU A 310 -2.00 -6.82 22.83
CA LEU A 310 -2.04 -8.03 23.66
C LEU A 310 -1.32 -7.83 24.99
N GLN A 311 -0.14 -7.19 24.97
CA GLN A 311 0.59 -6.82 26.19
C GLN A 311 -0.22 -5.90 27.08
N HIS A 312 -0.87 -4.88 26.51
CA HIS A 312 -1.76 -3.99 27.28
C HIS A 312 -2.92 -4.78 27.92
N LYS A 313 -3.56 -5.67 27.17
CA LYS A 313 -4.68 -6.48 27.68
C LYS A 313 -4.23 -7.45 28.79
N SER A 314 -3.08 -8.09 28.63
CA SER A 314 -2.43 -8.91 29.65
C SER A 314 -2.21 -8.12 30.94
N ASN A 315 -1.55 -6.96 30.86
CA ASN A 315 -1.26 -6.15 32.03
C ASN A 315 -2.55 -5.72 32.77
N ILE A 316 -3.60 -5.36 32.02
CA ILE A 316 -4.92 -5.03 32.59
C ILE A 316 -5.56 -6.26 33.25
N PHE A 317 -5.46 -7.44 32.65
CA PHE A 317 -5.99 -8.69 33.21
C PHE A 317 -5.38 -9.00 34.58
N PHE A 318 -4.06 -8.95 34.70
CA PHE A 318 -3.37 -9.18 35.98
C PHE A 318 -3.62 -8.06 36.97
N ALA A 319 -3.64 -6.80 36.53
CA ALA A 319 -3.91 -5.69 37.43
C ALA A 319 -5.35 -5.70 37.98
N ARG A 320 -6.32 -6.32 37.29
CA ARG A 320 -7.69 -6.48 37.83
C ARG A 320 -7.81 -7.51 38.94
N GLN A 321 -6.86 -8.43 39.08
CA GLN A 321 -6.87 -9.42 40.16
C GLN A 321 -6.54 -8.71 41.48
N ARG A 322 -7.48 -8.72 42.44
CA ARG A 322 -7.51 -7.81 43.61
C ARG A 322 -6.25 -7.82 44.50
N ASN A 323 -5.51 -8.92 44.54
CA ASN A 323 -4.25 -9.01 45.31
C ASN A 323 -3.02 -8.48 44.55
N ASN A 324 -3.11 -8.29 43.24
CA ASN A 324 -1.97 -8.02 42.38
C ASN A 324 -1.73 -6.52 42.14
N ILE A 325 -2.69 -5.64 42.41
CA ILE A 325 -2.52 -4.17 42.22
C ILE A 325 -1.37 -3.62 43.07
N GLN A 326 -1.30 -4.04 44.35
CA GLN A 326 -0.22 -3.61 45.24
C GLN A 326 1.14 -4.17 44.79
N ASP A 327 1.14 -5.39 44.25
CA ASP A 327 2.32 -6.01 43.68
C ASP A 327 2.78 -5.29 42.40
N GLU A 328 1.85 -4.81 41.57
CA GLU A 328 2.16 -3.98 40.38
C GLU A 328 2.71 -2.61 40.77
N ILE A 329 2.10 -1.93 41.75
CA ILE A 329 2.63 -0.67 42.28
C ILE A 329 4.02 -0.87 42.88
N GLY A 330 4.21 -1.98 43.61
CA GLY A 330 5.51 -2.37 44.18
C GLY A 330 6.55 -2.71 43.10
N ARG A 331 6.14 -3.37 42.02
CA ARG A 331 6.99 -3.62 40.84
C ARG A 331 7.41 -2.31 40.18
N ALA A 332 6.46 -1.44 39.90
CA ALA A 332 6.75 -0.16 39.26
C ALA A 332 7.67 0.72 40.12
N LYS A 333 7.50 0.66 41.44
CA LYS A 333 8.38 1.32 42.40
C LYS A 333 9.81 0.77 42.34
N ARG A 334 9.99 -0.55 42.31
CA ARG A 334 11.33 -1.18 42.19
C ARG A 334 12.02 -0.77 40.89
N VAL A 335 11.28 -0.75 39.78
CA VAL A 335 11.80 -0.28 38.48
C VAL A 335 12.18 1.18 38.56
N TYR A 336 11.33 2.03 39.14
CA TYR A 336 11.63 3.45 39.34
C TYR A 336 12.89 3.65 40.21
N GLU A 337 13.05 2.86 41.26
CA GLU A 337 14.22 2.90 42.14
C GLU A 337 15.51 2.45 41.44
N SER A 338 15.45 1.63 40.40
CA SER A 338 16.63 1.24 39.61
C SER A 338 17.04 2.25 38.53
N LEU A 339 16.21 3.25 38.21
CA LEU A 339 16.52 4.25 37.18
C LEU A 339 17.64 5.22 37.57
N SER A 340 18.26 5.86 36.58
CA SER A 340 19.24 6.93 36.78
C SER A 340 18.66 8.12 37.56
N ALA A 341 19.53 8.91 38.19
CA ALA A 341 19.11 10.07 38.97
C ALA A 341 18.39 11.14 38.12
N ASP A 342 18.81 11.31 36.87
CA ASP A 342 18.22 12.28 35.94
C ASP A 342 16.83 11.83 35.48
N THR A 343 16.65 10.54 35.14
CA THR A 343 15.34 9.99 34.78
C THR A 343 14.36 10.09 35.96
N LYS A 344 14.80 9.78 37.19
CA LYS A 344 13.97 9.94 38.41
C LYS A 344 13.51 11.39 38.59
N ARG A 345 14.42 12.36 38.41
CA ARG A 345 14.10 13.78 38.49
C ARG A 345 13.03 14.16 37.45
N GLY A 346 13.15 13.67 36.22
CA GLY A 346 12.13 13.87 35.19
C GLY A 346 10.72 13.39 35.60
N TYR A 347 10.60 12.20 36.17
CA TYR A 347 9.30 11.69 36.69
C TYR A 347 8.74 12.58 37.81
N GLN A 348 9.61 13.05 38.71
CA GLN A 348 9.22 13.93 39.82
C GLN A 348 8.77 15.30 39.32
N ASP A 349 9.51 15.90 38.39
CA ASP A 349 9.22 17.21 37.81
C ASP A 349 7.88 17.18 37.07
N ILE A 350 7.64 16.14 36.27
CA ILE A 350 6.37 15.95 35.56
C ILE A 350 5.24 15.78 36.58
N PHE A 351 5.40 14.91 37.58
CA PHE A 351 4.36 14.70 38.57
C PHE A 351 4.04 15.99 39.32
N GLN A 352 5.06 16.73 39.76
CA GLN A 352 4.87 17.98 40.50
C GLN A 352 4.20 19.05 39.64
N ALA A 353 4.59 19.19 38.37
CA ALA A 353 4.02 20.18 37.45
C ALA A 353 2.51 19.97 37.19
N PHE A 354 2.06 18.72 37.18
CA PHE A 354 0.65 18.37 36.89
C PHE A 354 -0.15 17.97 38.15
N SER A 355 0.47 17.88 39.32
CA SER A 355 -0.22 17.57 40.58
C SER A 355 -0.94 18.77 41.18
N ILE A 356 -1.97 18.50 41.98
CA ILE A 356 -2.63 19.50 42.83
C ILE A 356 -1.80 19.65 44.10
N ASN A 357 -1.44 20.88 44.43
CA ASN A 357 -0.64 21.19 45.63
C ASN A 357 -1.42 20.86 46.92
N GLY A 358 -0.85 19.97 47.73
CA GLY A 358 -1.41 19.51 49.00
C GLY A 358 -0.36 18.85 49.89
N LYS A 359 -0.77 18.37 51.08
CA LYS A 359 0.13 17.61 51.99
C LYS A 359 0.65 16.32 51.35
N GLU A 360 -0.18 15.68 50.54
CA GLU A 360 0.21 14.60 49.63
C GLU A 360 -0.17 15.04 48.21
N PRO A 361 0.80 15.32 47.32
CA PRO A 361 0.52 15.71 45.95
C PRO A 361 -0.18 14.57 45.19
N ARG A 362 -1.25 14.92 44.48
CA ARG A 362 -2.09 13.98 43.72
C ARG A 362 -2.36 14.52 42.31
N ILE A 363 -2.47 13.64 41.33
CA ILE A 363 -2.76 14.00 39.94
C ILE A 363 -4.15 13.48 39.54
N SER A 364 -5.02 14.38 39.08
CA SER A 364 -6.37 14.03 38.62
C SER A 364 -6.37 13.53 37.17
N LEU A 365 -7.41 12.79 36.77
CA LEU A 365 -7.58 12.31 35.38
C LEU A 365 -7.46 13.43 34.33
N SER A 366 -8.00 14.62 34.62
CA SER A 366 -7.91 15.78 33.74
C SER A 366 -6.47 16.24 33.53
N ASN A 367 -5.65 16.20 34.59
CA ASN A 367 -4.26 16.62 34.55
C ASN A 367 -3.38 15.58 33.84
N VAL A 368 -3.71 14.29 33.98
CA VAL A 368 -3.10 13.22 33.16
C VAL A 368 -3.39 13.43 31.66
N PHE A 369 -4.60 13.88 31.28
CA PHE A 369 -4.89 14.21 29.89
C PHE A 369 -4.21 15.48 29.39
N LEU A 370 -3.96 16.45 30.26
CA LEU A 370 -3.13 17.62 29.94
C LEU A 370 -1.69 17.20 29.71
N MET A 371 -1.15 16.34 30.57
CA MET A 371 0.18 15.72 30.39
C MET A 371 0.25 14.96 29.06
N MET A 372 -0.74 14.12 28.76
CA MET A 372 -0.82 13.37 27.50
C MET A 372 -0.71 14.30 26.29
N LYS A 373 -1.41 15.44 26.28
CA LYS A 373 -1.31 16.43 25.20
C LYS A 373 0.01 17.20 25.20
N ALA A 374 0.51 17.58 26.39
CA ALA A 374 1.73 18.39 26.52
C ALA A 374 2.98 17.65 26.04
N PHE A 375 3.03 16.33 26.25
CA PHE A 375 4.14 15.47 25.80
C PHE A 375 3.84 14.75 24.48
N GLU A 376 2.75 15.11 23.80
CA GLU A 376 2.29 14.48 22.55
C GLU A 376 2.24 12.94 22.63
N LEU A 377 1.89 12.41 23.81
CA LEU A 377 1.77 10.98 24.06
C LEU A 377 0.67 10.35 23.21
N ASP A 378 -0.32 11.14 22.80
CA ASP A 378 -1.37 10.73 21.86
C ASP A 378 -0.86 10.46 20.45
N LYS A 379 0.28 11.04 20.04
CA LYS A 379 0.95 10.72 18.76
C LYS A 379 1.88 9.52 18.87
N ARG A 380 2.49 9.30 20.03
CA ARG A 380 3.48 8.23 20.28
C ARG A 380 2.83 6.91 20.69
N VAL A 381 1.79 6.97 21.51
CA VAL A 381 1.14 5.79 22.10
C VAL A 381 -0.23 5.59 21.44
N PRO A 382 -0.44 4.47 20.71
CA PRO A 382 -1.75 4.18 20.12
C PRO A 382 -2.81 3.99 21.21
N ASP A 383 -4.01 4.55 20.97
CA ASP A 383 -5.14 4.54 21.91
C ASP A 383 -4.82 5.09 23.32
N CYS A 384 -3.84 6.01 23.44
CA CYS A 384 -3.33 6.50 24.73
C CYS A 384 -4.44 6.90 25.72
N ARG A 385 -5.46 7.63 25.25
CA ARG A 385 -6.61 8.06 26.07
C ARG A 385 -7.39 6.89 26.66
N ARG A 386 -7.62 5.83 25.87
CA ARG A 386 -8.32 4.62 26.34
C ARG A 386 -7.49 3.90 27.38
N LYS A 387 -6.18 3.71 27.11
CA LYS A 387 -5.24 3.09 28.05
C LYS A 387 -5.20 3.84 29.39
N ILE A 388 -5.13 5.17 29.36
CA ILE A 388 -5.17 6.02 30.57
C ILE A 388 -6.46 5.76 31.37
N ASN A 389 -7.62 5.79 30.72
CA ASN A 389 -8.90 5.56 31.41
C ASN A 389 -8.97 4.18 32.08
N GLU A 390 -8.52 3.13 31.38
CA GLU A 390 -8.53 1.76 31.90
C GLU A 390 -7.59 1.61 33.10
N TRP A 391 -6.37 2.14 33.00
CA TRP A 391 -5.40 2.11 34.11
C TRP A 391 -5.82 2.98 35.29
N MET A 392 -6.39 4.16 35.04
CA MET A 392 -6.93 5.01 36.09
C MET A 392 -8.03 4.30 36.88
N ALA A 393 -8.94 3.59 36.21
CA ALA A 393 -10.00 2.83 36.87
C ALA A 393 -9.49 1.68 37.75
N ILE A 394 -8.28 1.17 37.48
CA ILE A 394 -7.65 0.09 38.25
C ILE A 394 -6.79 0.65 39.40
N LEU A 395 -6.02 1.71 39.13
CA LEU A 395 -5.08 2.29 40.09
C LEU A 395 -5.77 3.19 41.13
N ASP A 396 -6.89 3.82 40.79
CA ASP A 396 -7.71 4.65 41.69
C ASP A 396 -8.50 3.78 42.68
N THR A 397 -7.78 3.10 43.57
CA THR A 397 -8.37 2.18 44.56
C THR A 397 -9.31 2.89 45.55
N ASP A 398 -9.10 4.18 45.81
CA ASP A 398 -9.94 5.00 46.69
C ASP A 398 -11.10 5.70 45.96
N LYS A 399 -11.21 5.52 44.63
CA LYS A 399 -12.28 6.06 43.76
C LYS A 399 -12.43 7.58 43.86
N LYS A 400 -11.32 8.29 44.07
CA LYS A 400 -11.30 9.76 44.19
C LYS A 400 -11.07 10.45 42.85
N GLY A 401 -10.76 9.70 41.80
CA GLY A 401 -10.38 10.22 40.49
C GLY A 401 -8.97 10.79 40.45
N GLU A 402 -8.12 10.41 41.41
CA GLU A 402 -6.80 10.99 41.65
C GLU A 402 -5.75 9.90 41.92
N LEU A 403 -4.53 10.07 41.42
CA LEU A 403 -3.42 9.15 41.66
C LEU A 403 -2.33 9.78 42.54
N VAL A 404 -1.78 8.99 43.47
CA VAL A 404 -0.56 9.31 44.21
C VAL A 404 0.70 8.96 43.39
N PHE A 405 1.86 9.46 43.79
CA PHE A 405 3.11 9.29 43.02
C PHE A 405 3.43 7.83 42.62
N PRO A 406 3.34 6.81 43.50
CA PRO A 406 3.58 5.42 43.09
C PRO A 406 2.60 4.92 42.02
N GLN A 407 1.32 5.30 42.11
CA GLN A 407 0.30 4.95 41.11
C GLN A 407 0.57 5.68 39.79
N PHE A 408 1.00 6.94 39.84
CA PHE A 408 1.42 7.70 38.66
C PHE A 408 2.62 7.07 37.97
N VAL A 409 3.67 6.70 38.72
CA VAL A 409 4.84 5.99 38.20
C VAL A 409 4.42 4.70 37.49
N THR A 410 3.50 3.95 38.10
CA THR A 410 2.92 2.73 37.52
C THR A 410 2.24 3.04 36.18
N LEU A 411 1.35 4.04 36.15
CA LEU A 411 0.68 4.47 34.94
C LEU A 411 1.68 4.85 33.82
N VAL A 412 2.68 5.68 34.14
CA VAL A 412 3.66 6.15 33.14
C VAL A 412 4.50 4.99 32.62
N GLN A 413 4.95 4.07 33.48
CA GLN A 413 5.68 2.89 33.04
C GLN A 413 4.85 2.01 32.10
N TYR A 414 3.56 1.82 32.36
CA TYR A 414 2.67 1.07 31.45
C TYR A 414 2.35 1.78 30.14
N LEU A 415 2.37 3.12 30.13
CA LEU A 415 2.13 3.89 28.91
C LEU A 415 3.36 3.94 28.00
N ILE A 416 4.56 3.88 28.58
CA ILE A 416 5.85 4.10 27.88
C ILE A 416 6.71 2.82 27.92
N GLN A 417 6.10 1.62 27.96
CA GLN A 417 6.82 0.34 28.11
C GLN A 417 7.91 0.09 27.05
N ASP A 418 7.87 0.74 25.89
CA ASP A 418 8.74 0.47 24.76
C ASP A 418 9.98 1.39 24.64
N ASP A 419 10.00 2.57 25.29
CA ASP A 419 11.04 3.60 25.02
C ASP A 419 12.23 3.59 26.01
N ALA A 420 12.24 2.74 27.04
CA ALA A 420 13.24 2.78 28.11
C ALA A 420 14.17 1.54 28.12
N PRO A 421 15.33 1.57 27.43
CA PRO A 421 16.29 0.47 27.41
C PRO A 421 16.89 0.14 28.79
N GLU A 422 16.89 1.11 29.72
CA GLU A 422 17.42 0.96 31.08
C GLU A 422 16.59 0.02 31.98
N MET A 423 15.39 -0.42 31.54
CA MET A 423 14.47 -1.23 32.35
C MET A 423 14.54 -2.75 32.12
N LYS A 424 15.40 -3.26 31.22
CA LYS A 424 15.46 -4.71 30.90
C LYS A 424 16.19 -5.54 31.96
N ASN A 425 15.48 -5.92 33.03
CA ASN A 425 15.87 -7.04 33.88
C ASN A 425 15.34 -8.35 33.27
N ARG A 426 16.23 -9.32 33.01
CA ARG A 426 15.87 -10.62 32.40
C ARG A 426 14.74 -11.34 33.13
N ALA A 427 14.73 -11.30 34.47
CA ALA A 427 13.69 -11.91 35.28
C ALA A 427 12.33 -11.22 35.11
N LEU A 428 12.32 -9.90 34.90
CA LEU A 428 11.11 -9.12 34.67
C LEU A 428 10.57 -9.36 33.25
N GLU A 429 11.46 -9.51 32.27
CA GLU A 429 11.11 -9.84 30.88
C GLU A 429 10.51 -11.24 30.77
N GLU A 430 11.11 -12.25 31.43
CA GLU A 430 10.56 -13.61 31.53
C GLU A 430 9.18 -13.61 32.21
N GLN A 431 9.02 -12.85 33.29
CA GLN A 431 7.71 -12.74 33.96
C GLN A 431 6.67 -12.06 33.05
N ARG A 432 7.01 -10.95 32.37
CA ARG A 432 6.12 -10.27 31.40
C ARG A 432 5.65 -11.21 30.29
N LEU A 433 6.56 -12.04 29.78
CA LEU A 433 6.27 -13.01 28.72
C LEU A 433 5.35 -14.13 29.23
N ASN A 434 5.61 -14.65 30.43
CA ASN A 434 4.73 -15.63 31.07
C ASN A 434 3.33 -15.06 31.34
N ASP A 435 3.25 -13.83 31.86
CA ASP A 435 1.99 -13.12 32.07
C ASP A 435 1.24 -12.97 30.73
N LEU A 436 1.92 -12.48 29.68
CA LEU A 436 1.34 -12.40 28.34
C LEU A 436 0.78 -13.73 27.85
N PHE A 437 1.51 -14.83 28.01
CA PHE A 437 1.04 -16.16 27.61
C PHE A 437 -0.20 -16.58 28.40
N ASN A 438 -0.14 -16.51 29.73
CA ASN A 438 -1.23 -16.88 30.63
C ASN A 438 -2.48 -16.00 30.48
N ALA A 439 -2.34 -14.79 29.95
CA ALA A 439 -3.48 -13.94 29.63
C ALA A 439 -4.16 -14.33 28.31
N ILE A 440 -3.43 -14.99 27.40
CA ILE A 440 -3.97 -15.46 26.13
C ILE A 440 -4.53 -16.88 26.27
N ASP A 441 -3.78 -17.79 26.90
CA ASP A 441 -4.18 -19.14 27.28
C ASP A 441 -5.26 -19.06 28.38
N ALA A 442 -6.53 -19.07 27.98
CA ALA A 442 -7.66 -18.79 28.85
C ALA A 442 -8.14 -20.03 29.60
N ASP A 443 -7.95 -21.21 29.02
CA ASP A 443 -8.30 -22.48 29.64
C ASP A 443 -7.14 -23.10 30.45
N GLY A 444 -5.92 -22.58 30.29
CA GLY A 444 -4.73 -22.97 31.04
C GLY A 444 -4.16 -24.31 30.59
N ASP A 445 -4.46 -24.75 29.36
CA ASP A 445 -4.00 -26.03 28.83
C ASP A 445 -2.51 -26.02 28.40
N GLY A 446 -1.87 -24.84 28.46
CA GLY A 446 -0.47 -24.65 28.11
C GLY A 446 -0.24 -24.40 26.62
N PHE A 447 -1.31 -24.18 25.85
CA PHE A 447 -1.30 -23.82 24.45
C PHE A 447 -2.21 -22.62 24.19
N VAL A 448 -1.93 -21.90 23.10
CA VAL A 448 -2.83 -20.85 22.61
C VAL A 448 -3.47 -21.33 21.33
N THR A 449 -4.80 -21.37 21.33
CA THR A 449 -5.64 -21.71 20.17
C THR A 449 -6.00 -20.46 19.36
N MET A 450 -6.53 -20.67 18.14
CA MET A 450 -7.03 -19.57 17.30
C MET A 450 -8.19 -18.82 17.96
N GLU A 451 -9.07 -19.55 18.65
CA GLU A 451 -10.25 -18.98 19.30
C GLU A 451 -9.85 -18.06 20.45
N GLU A 452 -8.90 -18.50 21.29
CA GLU A 452 -8.35 -17.70 22.39
C GLU A 452 -7.64 -16.45 21.87
N LEU A 453 -6.82 -16.58 20.82
CA LEU A 453 -6.16 -15.41 20.23
C LEU A 453 -7.20 -14.42 19.69
N LEU A 454 -8.21 -14.88 18.96
CA LEU A 454 -9.27 -14.00 18.42
C LEU A 454 -10.08 -13.34 19.52
N ASP A 455 -10.40 -14.05 20.61
CA ASP A 455 -11.06 -13.47 21.77
C ASP A 455 -10.17 -12.40 22.44
N GLN A 456 -8.86 -12.66 22.51
CA GLN A 456 -7.93 -11.67 23.02
C GLN A 456 -7.84 -10.42 22.15
N LEU A 457 -7.92 -10.57 20.83
CA LEU A 457 -7.85 -9.48 19.85
C LEU A 457 -9.15 -8.65 19.71
N GLN A 458 -10.23 -9.02 20.40
CA GLN A 458 -11.46 -8.22 20.38
C GLN A 458 -11.21 -6.78 20.86
N GLY A 459 -11.63 -5.80 20.05
CA GLY A 459 -11.52 -4.38 20.38
C GLY A 459 -10.31 -3.67 19.80
N ILE A 460 -9.35 -4.38 19.18
CA ILE A 460 -8.27 -3.75 18.42
C ILE A 460 -8.82 -3.02 17.18
N ARG A 461 -8.24 -1.87 16.83
CA ARG A 461 -8.59 -1.09 15.63
C ARG A 461 -7.36 -0.88 14.73
N PRO A 462 -7.43 -1.20 13.42
CA PRO A 462 -8.53 -1.86 12.72
C PRO A 462 -8.74 -3.31 13.20
N PRO A 463 -9.97 -3.86 13.07
CA PRO A 463 -10.27 -5.23 13.51
C PRO A 463 -9.39 -6.24 12.77
N VAL A 464 -8.95 -7.27 13.47
CA VAL A 464 -8.19 -8.37 12.88
C VAL A 464 -9.15 -9.31 12.17
N TRP A 465 -8.90 -9.59 10.90
CA TRP A 465 -9.70 -10.54 10.12
C TRP A 465 -9.18 -11.98 10.31
N THR A 466 -10.00 -12.98 10.00
CA THR A 466 -9.66 -14.40 10.17
C THR A 466 -8.44 -14.84 9.35
N ASN A 467 -8.29 -14.31 8.13
CA ASN A 467 -7.11 -14.54 7.29
C ASN A 467 -5.82 -13.93 7.90
N GLU A 468 -5.93 -12.75 8.50
CA GLU A 468 -4.81 -12.10 9.19
C GLU A 468 -4.44 -12.86 10.47
N ALA A 469 -5.43 -13.30 11.25
CA ALA A 469 -5.20 -14.09 12.45
C ALA A 469 -4.59 -15.46 12.14
N THR A 470 -5.04 -16.13 11.08
CA THR A 470 -4.44 -17.40 10.60
C THR A 470 -3.00 -17.22 10.18
N GLU A 471 -2.67 -16.15 9.46
CA GLU A 471 -1.29 -15.82 9.10
C GLU A 471 -0.44 -15.53 10.34
N LEU A 472 -0.95 -14.72 11.28
CA LEU A 472 -0.28 -14.43 12.55
C LEU A 472 -0.01 -15.70 13.36
N MET A 473 -1.00 -16.59 13.50
CA MET A 473 -0.85 -17.87 14.20
C MET A 473 0.20 -18.76 13.54
N ALA A 474 0.19 -18.83 12.20
CA ALA A 474 1.19 -19.61 11.46
C ALA A 474 2.61 -19.06 11.64
N ASP A 475 2.75 -17.73 11.66
CA ASP A 475 4.03 -17.05 11.87
C ASP A 475 4.54 -17.25 13.30
N ILE A 476 3.68 -17.18 14.31
CA ILE A 476 4.05 -17.49 15.70
C ILE A 476 4.44 -18.97 15.83
N ALA A 477 3.68 -19.89 15.23
CA ALA A 477 3.92 -21.33 15.33
C ALA A 477 5.14 -21.84 14.51
N GLY A 478 5.74 -21.00 13.67
CA GLY A 478 6.94 -21.37 12.89
C GLY A 478 6.66 -22.12 11.58
N GLY A 479 5.51 -21.88 10.94
CA GLY A 479 5.36 -22.15 9.51
C GLY A 479 4.75 -23.50 9.10
N ARG A 480 3.81 -24.05 9.87
CA ARG A 480 2.80 -24.99 9.35
C ARG A 480 1.45 -24.60 9.93
N TYR A 481 0.38 -24.80 9.14
CA TYR A 481 -1.00 -24.51 9.53
C TYR A 481 -1.25 -24.87 11.00
N GLY A 482 -1.87 -23.91 11.70
CA GLY A 482 -2.18 -23.97 13.13
C GLY A 482 -2.73 -25.32 13.55
N GLU A 483 -2.49 -25.71 14.79
CA GLU A 483 -3.61 -25.56 15.72
C GLU A 483 -3.22 -25.01 17.10
N LEU A 484 -1.92 -24.93 17.45
CA LEU A 484 -1.51 -24.59 18.82
C LEU A 484 -0.18 -23.81 18.86
N VAL A 485 -0.16 -22.72 19.62
CA VAL A 485 1.05 -21.94 19.93
C VAL A 485 1.56 -22.28 21.33
N ARG A 486 2.83 -22.67 21.43
CA ARG A 486 3.53 -22.93 22.70
C ARG A 486 4.14 -21.66 23.28
N PRO A 487 4.42 -21.62 24.61
CA PRO A 487 5.06 -20.45 25.24
C PRO A 487 6.36 -20.04 24.55
N GLN A 488 7.24 -20.98 24.25
CA GLN A 488 8.54 -20.69 23.60
C GLN A 488 8.38 -20.10 22.20
N GLN A 489 7.35 -20.50 21.46
CA GLN A 489 7.05 -19.98 20.12
C GLN A 489 6.55 -18.54 20.21
N LEU A 490 5.64 -18.25 21.15
CA LEU A 490 5.18 -16.90 21.42
C LEU A 490 6.34 -16.00 21.85
N PHE A 491 7.20 -16.47 22.76
CA PHE A 491 8.33 -15.66 23.27
C PHE A 491 9.33 -15.33 22.17
N ALA A 492 9.66 -16.32 21.31
CA ALA A 492 10.51 -16.10 20.16
C ALA A 492 9.91 -15.07 19.19
N TRP A 493 8.60 -15.15 18.93
CA TRP A 493 7.89 -14.19 18.09
C TRP A 493 7.86 -12.77 18.70
N VAL A 494 7.61 -12.64 20.01
CA VAL A 494 7.64 -11.35 20.72
C VAL A 494 9.00 -10.70 20.57
N HIS A 495 10.08 -11.41 20.88
CA HIS A 495 11.44 -10.88 20.76
C HIS A 495 11.78 -10.49 19.33
N ALA A 496 11.48 -11.35 18.35
CA ALA A 496 11.74 -11.06 16.94
C ALA A 496 10.96 -9.83 16.46
N THR A 497 9.69 -9.70 16.87
CA THR A 497 8.83 -8.57 16.48
C THR A 497 9.31 -7.27 17.12
N GLU A 498 9.66 -7.26 18.40
CA GLU A 498 10.21 -6.08 19.09
C GLU A 498 11.55 -5.65 18.49
N GLU A 499 12.46 -6.60 18.23
CA GLU A 499 13.77 -6.32 17.63
C GLU A 499 13.64 -5.73 16.22
N GLN A 500 12.79 -6.34 15.39
CA GLN A 500 12.53 -5.84 14.04
C GLN A 500 11.81 -4.49 14.06
N ALA A 501 10.86 -4.27 14.98
CA ALA A 501 10.14 -3.01 15.09
C ALA A 501 11.06 -1.83 15.48
N ARG A 502 12.13 -2.06 16.24
CA ARG A 502 13.15 -1.04 16.53
C ARG A 502 13.84 -0.50 15.28
N THR A 503 13.91 -1.30 14.21
CA THR A 503 14.46 -0.85 12.92
C THR A 503 13.49 0.04 12.13
N LEU A 504 12.19 0.01 12.47
CA LEU A 504 11.15 0.82 11.81
C LEU A 504 10.97 2.20 12.45
N LEU A 505 11.24 2.31 13.76
CA LEU A 505 11.16 3.58 14.47
C LEU A 505 12.32 4.47 14.02
N PRO A 506 12.09 5.74 13.65
CA PRO A 506 13.20 6.66 13.45
C PRO A 506 13.98 6.70 14.76
N GLN A 507 15.26 6.36 14.74
CA GLN A 507 16.13 6.63 15.88
C GLN A 507 15.98 8.12 16.15
N GLY A 508 15.34 8.46 17.27
CA GLY A 508 15.34 9.82 17.76
C GLY A 508 16.79 10.24 17.77
N HIS A 509 17.13 11.33 17.08
CA HIS A 509 18.47 11.87 17.07
C HIS A 509 18.99 11.84 18.51
N GLU A 510 20.06 11.07 18.76
CA GLU A 510 20.83 11.26 19.97
C GLU A 510 21.10 12.76 20.06
N PRO A 511 20.78 13.44 21.17
CA PRO A 511 21.18 14.81 21.34
C PRO A 511 22.71 14.80 21.25
N HIS A 512 23.24 15.33 20.15
CA HIS A 512 24.67 15.62 20.04
C HIS A 512 25.05 16.42 21.29
N HIS A 513 25.92 15.81 22.09
CA HIS A 513 26.50 16.36 23.32
C HIS A 513 27.06 17.78 23.13
#